data_AF-A0A7C5QD49-F1
#
_entry.id   AF-A0A7C5QD49-F1
#
_cell.length_a   1.000
_cell.length_b   1.000
_cell.length_c   1.000
_cell.angle_alpha   90.00
_cell.angle_beta   90.00
_cell.angle_gamma   90.00
#
_symmetry.space_group_name_H-M   'P 1'
#
loop_
_entity.id
_entity.type
_entity.pdbx_description
1 polymer ?
#
loop_
_entity_poly.entity_id
_entity_poly.type
_entity_poly.pdbx_seq_one_letter_code
_entity_poly.pdbx_strand_id
1 'polypeptide(L)' 'MEDELHLLIYSKALYSTWLYYGPDRILFDAGEGASSILGNKTFAIRRIFLSHGHAD' A
#
# COMPACT_ATOMS: atom_id res chain seq x y z
N MET A 1 -8.49 -23.01 -4.75
CA MET A 1 -8.23 -21.71 -5.39
C MET A 1 -8.42 -20.69 -4.31
N GLU A 2 -7.32 -20.22 -3.73
CA GLU A 2 -7.36 -19.16 -2.72
C GLU A 2 -7.83 -17.87 -3.41
N ASP A 3 -8.82 -17.21 -2.82
CA ASP A 3 -9.20 -15.85 -3.16
C ASP A 3 -7.95 -14.96 -3.09
N GLU A 4 -7.38 -14.65 -4.25
CA GLU A 4 -6.22 -13.78 -4.36
C GLU A 4 -6.67 -12.37 -3.95
N LEU A 5 -6.35 -11.97 -2.72
CA LEU A 5 -6.66 -10.62 -2.25
C LEU A 5 -5.85 -9.60 -3.06
N HIS A 6 -6.48 -9.07 -4.10
CA HIS A 6 -5.88 -8.16 -5.07
C HIS A 6 -5.67 -6.74 -4.53
N LEU A 7 -6.36 -6.38 -3.43
CA LEU A 7 -6.37 -5.05 -2.85
C LEU A 7 -6.18 -5.10 -1.32
N LEU A 8 -5.22 -4.34 -0.82
CA LEU A 8 -4.98 -4.10 0.60
C LEU A 8 -4.98 -2.60 0.84
N ILE A 9 -5.82 -2.12 1.76
CA ILE A 9 -6.05 -0.69 1.97
C ILE A 9 -6.00 -0.38 3.46
N TYR A 10 -5.33 0.72 3.79
CA TYR A 10 -5.43 1.38 5.09
C TYR A 10 -5.60 2.88 4.87
N SER A 11 -6.50 3.50 5.64
CA SER A 11 -6.74 4.93 5.56
C SER A 11 -7.24 5.43 6.90
N LYS A 12 -6.47 6.33 7.53
CA LYS A 12 -6.85 7.08 8.71
C LYS A 12 -6.44 8.54 8.47
N ALA A 13 -7.44 9.40 8.27
CA ALA A 13 -7.23 10.79 7.88
C ALA A 13 -6.24 11.51 8.81
N LEU A 14 -5.22 12.18 8.22
CA LEU A 14 -4.15 12.88 8.93
C LEU A 14 -3.16 11.98 9.70
N TYR A 15 -3.24 10.66 9.54
CA TYR A 15 -2.32 9.72 10.22
C TYR A 15 -1.58 8.79 9.25
N SER A 16 -2.29 8.06 8.38
CA SER A 16 -1.66 7.14 7.44
C SER A 16 -2.66 6.65 6.38
N THR A 17 -2.25 6.71 5.12
CA THR A 17 -3.01 6.31 3.94
C THR A 17 -2.10 5.55 2.99
N TRP A 18 -2.54 4.36 2.58
CA TRP A 18 -1.88 3.60 1.51
C TRP A 18 -2.82 2.54 0.93
N LEU A 19 -2.60 2.21 -0.35
CA LEU A 19 -3.31 1.17 -1.08
C LEU A 19 -2.32 0.33 -1.89
N TYR A 20 -2.26 -0.96 -1.61
CA TYR A 20 -1.53 -1.92 -2.43
C TYR A 20 -2.48 -2.61 -3.42
N TYR A 21 -2.20 -2.41 -4.71
CA TYR A 21 -2.88 -3.07 -5.83
C TYR A 21 -1.97 -4.17 -6.40
N GLY A 22 -2.29 -5.41 -6.04
CA GLY A 22 -1.51 -6.61 -6.34
C GLY A 22 -1.33 -6.91 -7.84
N PRO A 23 -2.38 -6.84 -8.68
CA PRO A 23 -2.28 -7.22 -10.10
C PRO A 23 -1.15 -6.51 -10.85
N ASP A 24 -0.97 -5.21 -10.63
CA ASP A 24 0.10 -4.42 -11.25
C ASP A 24 1.30 -4.15 -10.32
N ARG A 25 1.27 -4.71 -9.09
CA ARG A 25 2.30 -4.52 -8.06
C ARG A 25 2.57 -3.04 -7.77
N ILE A 26 1.48 -2.29 -7.58
CA ILE A 26 1.49 -0.85 -7.35
C ILE A 26 1.17 -0.57 -5.89
N LEU A 27 1.92 0.35 -5.28
CA LEU A 27 1.56 0.99 -4.03
C LEU A 27 1.17 2.45 -4.32
N PHE A 28 -0.03 2.85 -3.91
CA PHE A 28 -0.45 4.26 -3.88
C PHE A 28 -0.31 4.77 -2.46
N ASP A 29 0.40 5.89 -2.32
CA ASP A 29 0.84 6.46 -1.05
C ASP A 29 1.63 5.49 -0.14
N ALA A 30 2.28 6.02 0.87
CA ALA A 30 3.21 5.24 1.71
C ALA A 30 3.15 5.69 3.17
N GLY A 31 1.93 5.97 3.65
CA GLY A 31 1.70 6.33 5.03
C GLY A 31 2.26 5.29 6.01
N GLU A 32 2.44 5.71 7.27
CA GLU A 32 3.03 4.89 8.32
C GLU A 32 2.40 3.48 8.40
N GLY A 33 3.25 2.46 8.58
CA GLY A 33 2.81 1.09 8.78
C GLY A 33 2.60 0.26 7.51
N ALA A 34 2.70 0.87 6.32
CA ALA A 34 2.59 0.14 5.05
C ALA A 34 3.53 -1.07 4.99
N SER A 35 4.81 -0.90 5.33
CA SER A 35 5.78 -2.01 5.29
C SER A 35 5.49 -3.10 6.34
N SER A 36 5.15 -2.69 7.56
CA SER A 36 4.84 -3.59 8.67
C SER A 36 3.62 -4.46 8.38
N ILE A 37 2.59 -3.88 7.74
CA ILE A 37 1.34 -4.59 7.42
C ILE A 37 1.49 -5.44 6.14
N LEU A 38 2.16 -4.92 5.10
CA LEU A 38 2.38 -5.67 3.86
C LEU A 38 3.37 -6.83 4.03
N GLY A 39 4.29 -6.74 4.99
CA GLY A 39 5.31 -7.75 5.26
C GLY A 39 6.06 -8.12 3.98
N ASN A 40 6.16 -9.43 3.68
CA ASN A 40 6.84 -9.92 2.48
C ASN A 40 6.24 -9.43 1.15
N LYS A 41 4.99 -8.92 1.12
CA LYS A 41 4.42 -8.33 -0.11
C LYS A 41 5.11 -7.04 -0.51
N THR A 42 5.83 -6.36 0.38
CA THR A 42 6.64 -5.18 0.05
C THR A 42 7.68 -5.48 -1.05
N PHE A 43 8.27 -6.67 -1.05
CA PHE A 43 9.21 -7.09 -2.09
C PHE A 43 8.58 -7.27 -3.47
N ALA A 44 7.25 -7.40 -3.54
CA ALA A 44 6.55 -7.50 -4.81
C ALA A 44 6.34 -6.14 -5.47
N ILE A 45 6.37 -5.02 -4.72
CA ILE A 45 6.08 -3.68 -5.21
C ILE A 45 7.07 -3.29 -6.31
N ARG A 46 6.56 -2.83 -7.45
CA ARG A 46 7.37 -2.36 -8.60
C ARG A 46 7.33 -0.86 -8.79
N ARG A 47 6.24 -0.21 -8.35
CA ARG A 47 6.01 1.24 -8.52
C ARG A 47 5.30 1.78 -7.29
N ILE A 48 5.68 2.99 -6.89
CA ILE A 48 5.02 3.76 -5.84
C ILE A 48 4.55 5.08 -6.46
N PHE A 49 3.26 5.38 -6.35
CA PHE A 49 2.69 6.67 -6.72
C PHE A 49 2.33 7.42 -5.46
N LEU A 50 2.98 8.57 -5.23
CA LEU A 50 2.63 9.47 -4.14
C LEU A 50 1.64 10.50 -4.68
N SER A 51 0.48 10.61 -4.06
CA SER A 51 -0.54 11.58 -4.42
C SER A 51 -0.10 13.01 -4.08
N HIS A 52 0.57 13.18 -2.93
CA HIS A 52 1.17 14.42 -2.46
C HIS A 52 2.21 14.12 -1.35
N GLY A 53 2.79 15.15 -0.74
CA GLY A 53 3.88 15.04 0.23
C GLY A 53 3.50 15.34 1.68
N HIS A 54 2.23 15.18 2.06
CA HIS A 54 1.90 15.16 3.48
C HIS A 54 2.43 13.87 4.12
N ALA A 55 2.59 13.88 5.44
CA ALA A 55 3.19 12.78 6.17
C ALA A 55 2.21 11.62 6.44
N ASP A 56 0.91 11.84 6.21
CA ASP A 56 -0.17 10.88 6.45
C ASP A 56 -0.41 9.91 5.30
#